data_AF-A0A951SYN2-F1
#
_entry.id   AF-A0A951SYN2-F1
#
_cell.length_a   1.000
_cell.length_b   1.000
_cell.length_c   1.000
_cell.angle_alpha   90.00
_cell.angle_beta   90.00
_cell.angle_gamma   90.00
#
_symmetry.space_group_name_H-M   'P 1'
#
loop_
_entity.id
_entity.type
_entity.pdbx_description
1 polymer ?
#
loop_
_entity_poly.entity_id
_entity_poly.type
_entity_poly.pdbx_seq_one_letter_code
_entity_poly.pdbx_strand_id
1 'polypeptide(L)'
;MDNLYTGLEYQQASQIESLSKLMYELREHRKALLAQYHVADELAMLEQIYTGKLAEHPAYEHYLSARILWEMQETTRMTIADHLREANKS
;
A
#
# COMPACT_ATOMS: atom_id res chain seq x y z
N MET A 1 21.18 -5.19 14.63
CA MET A 1 19.96 -5.29 13.80
C MET A 1 19.17 -6.44 14.39
N ASP A 2 18.21 -6.14 15.26
CA ASP A 2 17.33 -7.18 15.79
C ASP A 2 16.61 -7.82 14.61
N ASN A 3 16.66 -9.14 14.54
CA ASN A 3 16.01 -9.87 13.47
C ASN A 3 14.50 -9.67 13.64
N LEU A 4 13.84 -9.14 12.61
CA LEU A 4 12.41 -8.79 12.63
C LEU A 4 11.52 -10.01 12.98
N TYR A 5 12.09 -11.21 12.83
CA TYR A 5 11.44 -12.49 13.08
C TYR A 5 11.89 -13.18 14.40
N THR A 6 12.62 -12.49 15.27
CA THR A 6 13.10 -13.08 16.54
C THR A 6 11.92 -13.46 17.43
N GLY A 7 11.78 -14.74 17.78
CA GLY A 7 10.69 -15.25 18.62
C GLY A 7 9.42 -15.66 17.86
N LEU A 8 9.38 -15.51 16.52
CA LEU A 8 8.24 -15.95 15.72
C LEU A 8 8.30 -17.45 15.41
N GLU A 9 7.14 -18.11 15.47
CA GLU A 9 6.99 -19.42 14.86
C GLU A 9 7.17 -19.34 13.34
N TYR A 10 7.74 -20.37 12.73
CA TYR A 10 8.03 -20.40 11.29
C TYR A 10 6.80 -20.04 10.43
N GLN A 11 5.62 -20.52 10.81
CA GLN A 11 4.37 -20.23 10.11
C GLN A 11 4.02 -18.72 10.16
N GLN A 12 4.16 -18.08 11.32
CA GLN A 12 3.90 -16.65 11.49
C GLN A 12 4.93 -15.80 10.74
N ALA A 13 6.21 -16.19 10.79
CA ALA A 13 7.28 -15.52 10.06
C ALA A 13 7.03 -15.54 8.54
N SER A 14 6.61 -16.69 8.00
CA SER A 14 6.28 -16.86 6.58
C SER A 14 5.06 -16.03 6.16
N GLN A 15 4.04 -15.91 7.01
CA GLN A 15 2.87 -15.06 6.77
C GLN A 15 3.26 -13.58 6.74
N ILE A 16 4.05 -13.10 7.71
CA ILE A 16 4.54 -11.73 7.75
C ILE A 16 5.41 -11.40 6.54
N GLU A 17 6.27 -12.33 6.09
CA GLU A 17 7.06 -12.15 4.87
C GLU A 17 6.17 -11.99 3.63
N SER A 18 5.15 -12.84 3.49
CA SER A 18 4.21 -12.80 2.36
C SER A 18 3.41 -11.50 2.32
N LEU A 19 2.90 -11.06 3.48
CA LEU A 19 2.19 -9.78 3.60
C LEU A 19 3.12 -8.59 3.35
N SER A 20 4.38 -8.66 3.77
CA SER A 20 5.37 -7.61 3.52
C SER A 20 5.67 -7.45 2.03
N LYS A 21 5.77 -8.56 1.29
CA LYS A 21 5.89 -8.56 -0.17
C LYS A 21 4.67 -7.95 -0.83
N LEU A 22 3.46 -8.37 -0.43
CA LEU A 22 2.21 -7.79 -0.93
C LEU A 22 2.14 -6.28 -0.69
N MET A 23 2.48 -5.82 0.52
CA MET A 23 2.50 -4.39 0.85
C MET A 23 3.47 -3.61 -0.05
N TYR A 24 4.63 -4.18 -0.36
CA TYR A 24 5.60 -3.58 -1.28
C TYR A 24 5.06 -3.51 -2.72
N GLU A 25 4.47 -4.59 -3.23
CA GLU A 25 3.88 -4.63 -4.57
C GLU A 25 2.76 -3.60 -4.73
N LEU A 26 1.84 -3.53 -3.77
CA LEU A 26 0.76 -2.52 -3.75
C LEU A 26 1.32 -1.09 -3.79
N ARG A 27 2.38 -0.84 -3.01
CA ARG A 27 3.06 0.46 -3.00
C ARG A 27 3.66 0.81 -4.36
N GLU A 28 4.35 -0.13 -5.01
CA GLU A 28 4.99 0.12 -6.29
C GLU A 28 3.97 0.26 -7.42
N HIS A 29 2.88 -0.52 -7.41
CA HIS A 29 1.77 -0.34 -8.35
C HIS A 29 1.12 1.03 -8.22
N ARG A 30 0.85 1.46 -6.98
CA ARG A 30 0.29 2.80 -6.70
C ARG A 30 1.22 3.90 -7.21
N LYS A 31 2.51 3.79 -6.93
CA LYS A 31 3.55 4.73 -7.38
C LYS A 31 3.65 4.78 -8.90
N ALA A 32 3.61 3.63 -9.58
CA ALA A 32 3.65 3.56 -11.02
C ALA A 32 2.43 4.21 -11.67
N LEU A 33 1.25 4.09 -11.05
CA LEU A 33 0.02 4.72 -11.53
C LEU A 33 0.09 6.25 -11.41
N LEU A 34 0.49 6.77 -10.25
CA LEU A 34 0.63 8.20 -10.00
C LEU A 34 1.75 8.85 -10.84
N ALA A 35 2.84 8.12 -11.09
CA ALA A 35 3.95 8.60 -11.90
C ALA A 35 3.54 8.93 -13.34
N GLN A 36 2.57 8.22 -13.91
CA GLN A 36 2.03 8.52 -15.26
C GLN A 36 1.46 9.94 -15.36
N TYR A 37 0.95 10.46 -14.25
CA TYR A 37 0.34 11.79 -14.16
C TYR A 37 1.27 12.84 -13.54
N HIS A 38 2.52 12.48 -13.20
CA HIS A 38 3.49 13.36 -12.54
C HIS A 38 2.94 13.98 -11.25
N VAL A 39 2.17 13.20 -10.49
CA VAL A 39 1.56 13.60 -9.21
C VAL A 39 2.21 12.84 -8.06
N ALA A 40 2.28 13.48 -6.89
CA ALA A 40 2.88 12.91 -5.70
C ALA A 40 1.96 11.90 -5.00
N ASP A 41 0.65 12.16 -5.03
CA ASP A 41 -0.38 11.39 -4.35
C ASP A 41 -1.74 11.52 -5.05
N GLU A 42 -2.72 10.78 -4.53
CA GLU A 42 -4.08 10.73 -5.04
C GLU A 42 -4.81 12.07 -4.92
N LEU A 43 -4.50 12.88 -3.89
CA LEU A 43 -5.14 14.18 -3.69
C LEU A 43 -4.67 15.19 -4.73
N ALA A 44 -3.36 15.21 -5.00
CA ALA A 44 -2.78 16.01 -6.08
C ALA A 44 -3.34 15.60 -7.45
N MET A 45 -3.62 14.31 -7.65
CA MET A 45 -4.28 13.82 -8.86
C MET A 45 -5.72 14.36 -8.98
N LEU A 46 -6.50 14.26 -7.91
CA LEU A 46 -7.88 14.71 -7.88
C LEU A 46 -7.99 16.22 -8.10
N GLU A 47 -7.08 17.01 -7.52
CA GLU A 47 -7.02 18.47 -7.73
C GLU A 47 -6.77 18.81 -9.21
N GLN A 48 -5.87 18.09 -9.88
CA GLN A 48 -5.61 18.32 -11.31
C GLN A 48 -6.79 17.92 -12.21
N ILE A 49 -7.56 16.91 -11.82
CA ILE A 49 -8.82 16.56 -12.50
C ILE A 49 -9.85 17.67 -12.28
N TYR A 50 -10.04 18.11 -11.04
CA TYR A 50 -11.02 19.13 -10.68
C TYR A 50 -10.76 20.49 -11.35
N THR A 51 -9.49 20.89 -11.45
CA THR A 51 -9.07 22.12 -12.14
C THR A 51 -9.07 22.01 -13.66
N GLY A 52 -9.38 20.83 -14.22
CA GLY A 52 -9.39 20.57 -15.65
C GLY A 52 -8.00 20.47 -16.28
N LYS A 53 -6.93 20.39 -15.47
CA LYS A 53 -5.55 20.19 -15.94
C LYS A 53 -5.34 18.78 -16.49
N LEU A 54 -6.05 17.79 -15.94
CA LEU A 54 -6.16 16.44 -16.47
C LEU A 54 -7.57 16.22 -17.02
N ALA A 55 -7.66 15.54 -18.16
CA ALA A 55 -8.94 15.06 -18.66
C ALA A 55 -9.53 14.07 -17.64
N GLU A 56 -10.81 14.24 -17.31
CA GLU A 56 -11.51 13.42 -16.30
C GLU A 56 -11.36 11.93 -16.59
N HIS A 57 -11.54 11.52 -17.85
CA HIS A 57 -11.29 10.16 -18.28
C HIS A 57 -9.98 10.07 -19.09
N PRO A 58 -9.10 9.09 -18.82
CA PRO A 58 -9.20 8.00 -17.83
C PRO A 58 -8.62 8.35 -16.44
N ALA A 59 -8.40 9.63 -16.14
CA ALA A 59 -7.68 10.03 -14.93
C ALA A 59 -8.46 9.69 -13.65
N TYR A 60 -9.77 9.82 -13.64
CA TYR A 60 -10.59 9.55 -12.45
C TYR A 60 -10.58 8.07 -12.07
N GLU A 61 -10.62 7.16 -13.05
CA GLU A 61 -10.50 5.73 -12.83
C GLU A 61 -9.13 5.35 -12.27
N HIS A 62 -8.08 5.98 -12.79
CA HIS A 62 -6.74 5.78 -12.27
C HIS A 62 -6.59 6.38 -10.86
N TYR A 63 -7.16 7.54 -10.56
CA TYR A 63 -7.24 8.07 -9.20
C TYR A 63 -7.94 7.07 -8.25
N LEU A 64 -9.10 6.54 -8.65
CA LEU A 64 -9.84 5.57 -7.84
C LEU A 64 -9.03 4.29 -7.61
N SER A 65 -8.33 3.82 -8.65
CA SER A 65 -7.45 2.66 -8.55
C SER A 65 -6.29 2.91 -7.58
N ALA A 66 -5.63 4.09 -7.63
CA ALA A 66 -4.58 4.45 -6.67
C ALA A 66 -5.11 4.49 -5.23
N ARG A 67 -6.32 5.04 -5.02
CA ARG A 67 -6.99 5.06 -3.70
C ARG A 67 -7.24 3.66 -3.15
N ILE A 68 -7.73 2.74 -3.97
CA ILE A 68 -7.95 1.34 -3.58
C ILE A 68 -6.62 0.67 -3.21
N LEU A 69 -5.57 0.88 -4.02
CA LEU A 69 -4.24 0.33 -3.73
C LEU A 69 -3.68 0.83 -2.40
N TRP A 70 -3.88 2.12 -2.09
CA TRP A 70 -3.49 2.70 -0.81
C TRP A 70 -4.25 2.07 0.37
N GLU A 71 -5.56 1.89 0.25
CA GLU A 71 -6.39 1.27 1.28
C GLU A 71 -6.03 -0.20 1.52
N MET A 72 -5.76 -0.95 0.45
CA MET A 72 -5.25 -2.33 0.54
C MET A 72 -3.88 -2.39 1.21
N GLN A 73 -2.99 -1.44 0.91
CA GLN A 73 -1.68 -1.34 1.54
C GLN A 73 -1.82 -1.12 3.05
N GLU A 74 -2.73 -0.22 3.45
CA GLU A 74 -2.97 0.10 4.87
C GLU A 74 -3.60 -1.07 5.62
N THR A 75 -4.56 -1.76 4.99
CA THR A 75 -5.15 -3.00 5.53
C THR A 75 -4.07 -4.06 5.74
N THR A 76 -3.21 -4.28 4.74
CA THR A 76 -2.08 -5.24 4.83
C THR A 76 -1.13 -4.87 5.97
N ARG A 77 -0.82 -3.57 6.14
CA ARG A 77 0.00 -3.05 7.24
C ARG A 77 -0.61 -3.36 8.61
N MET A 78 -1.93 -3.20 8.75
CA MET A 78 -2.65 -3.52 9.97
C MET A 78 -2.58 -5.02 10.28
N THR A 79 -2.78 -5.89 9.28
CA THR A 79 -2.66 -7.34 9.45
C THR A 79 -1.26 -7.77 9.91
N ILE A 80 -0.21 -7.19 9.33
CA ILE A 80 1.17 -7.44 9.80
C ILE A 80 1.33 -7.01 11.26
N ALA A 81 0.82 -5.82 11.63
CA ALA A 81 0.91 -5.31 12.99
C ALA A 81 0.13 -6.14 14.01
N ASP A 82 -0.96 -6.81 13.59
CA ASP A 82 -1.72 -7.73 14.42
C ASP A 82 -0.94 -9.03 14.65
N HIS A 83 -0.38 -9.63 13.59
CA HIS A 83 0.48 -10.82 13.73
C HIS A 83 1.69 -10.59 14.63
N LEU A 84 2.35 -9.43 14.51
CA LEU A 84 3.46 -9.08 15.40
C LEU A 84 3.02 -8.86 16.85
N ARG A 85 1.81 -8.35 17.08
CA ARG A 85 1.25 -8.19 18.43
C ARG A 85 0.87 -9.52 19.04
N GLU A 86 0.34 -10.46 18.27
CA GLU A 86 0.03 -11.82 18.72
C GLU A 86 1.30 -12.55 19.15
N ALA A 87 2.35 -12.49 18.33
CA ALA A 87 3.59 -13.17 18.66
C ALA A 87 4.33 -12.58 19.87
N ASN A 88 4.21 -11.27 20.12
CA ASN A 88 4.77 -10.63 21.31
C ASN A 88 3.96 -10.89 22.60
N LYS A 89 2.76 -11.48 22.50
CA LYS A 89 1.91 -11.84 23.64
C LYS A 89 2.06 -13.31 24.07
N SER A 90 2.69 -14.14 23.26
CA SER A 90 3.05 -15.54 23.57
C SER A 90 4.42 -15.63 24.21
#